data_AF-A0A535J4G8-F1
#
_entry.id   AF-A0A535J4G8-F1
#
_cell.length_a   1.000
_cell.length_b   1.000
_cell.length_c   1.000
_cell.angle_alpha   90.00
_cell.angle_beta   90.00
_cell.angle_gamma   90.00
#
_symmetry.space_group_name_H-M   'P 1'
#
loop_
_entity.id
_entity.type
_entity.pdbx_description
1 polymer ?
#
loop_
_entity_poly.entity_id
_entity_poly.type
_entity_poly.pdbx_seq_one_letter_code
_entity_poly.pdbx_strand_id
1 'polypeptide(L)' 'MGSRVGKMWIRDSLLDGLHLRGNETVLDVGCGHGVLLIGAAKRLPQGKAVG' A
#
# COMPACT_ATOMS: atom_id res chain seq x y z
N MET A 1 0.52 -12.64 14.89
CA MET A 1 1.14 -11.71 15.87
C MET A 1 2.37 -11.11 15.21
N GLY A 2 2.36 -9.82 14.86
CA GLY A 2 3.47 -9.19 14.13
C GLY A 2 3.59 -7.74 14.55
N SER A 3 4.81 -7.27 14.82
CA SER A 3 5.06 -5.91 15.33
C SER A 3 4.53 -4.86 14.34
N ARG A 4 4.06 -3.72 14.87
CA ARG A 4 3.60 -2.59 14.04
C ARG A 4 4.69 -2.12 13.08
N VAL A 5 5.94 -2.13 13.54
CA VAL A 5 7.12 -1.75 12.74
C VAL A 5 7.37 -2.71 11.58
N GLY A 6 7.32 -4.03 11.82
CA GLY A 6 7.55 -5.02 10.75
C GLY A 6 6.52 -4.91 9.62
N LYS A 7 5.26 -4.64 9.96
CA LYS A 7 4.21 -4.42 8.96
C LYS A 7 4.44 -3.17 8.10
N MET A 8 5.01 -2.11 8.69
CA MET A 8 5.32 -0.88 7.96
C MET A 8 6.51 -1.09 7.01
N TRP A 9 7.54 -1.80 7.46
CA TRP A 9 8.70 -2.11 6.63
C TRP A 9 8.32 -2.97 5.42
N ILE A 10 7.58 -4.07 5.66
CA ILE A 10 7.10 -4.95 4.57
C ILE A 10 6.22 -4.18 3.59
N ARG A 11 5.31 -3.33 4.08
CA ARG A 11 4.49 -2.47 3.23
C ARG A 11 5.35 -1.60 2.32
N ASP A 12 6.33 -0.91 2.87
CA ASP A 12 7.17 0.00 2.09
C ASP A 12 8.00 -0.78 1.06
N SER A 13 8.62 -1.89 1.45
CA SER A 13 9.36 -2.74 0.51
C SER A 13 8.49 -3.27 -0.65
N LEU A 14 7.25 -3.69 -0.36
CA LEU A 14 6.32 -4.16 -1.39
C LEU A 14 5.91 -3.02 -2.34
N LEU A 15 5.53 -1.87 -1.79
CA LEU A 15 5.06 -0.74 -2.60
C LEU A 15 6.17 -0.09 -3.42
N ASP A 16 7.39 -0.04 -2.89
CA ASP A 16 8.54 0.51 -3.60
C ASP A 16 8.93 -0.39 -4.79
N GLY A 17 8.75 -1.71 -4.67
CA GLY A 17 8.98 -2.66 -5.77
C GLY A 17 7.95 -2.59 -6.90
N LEU A 18 6.80 -1.94 -6.70
CA LEU A 18 5.77 -1.78 -7.74
C LEU A 18 6.04 -0.61 -8.70
N HIS A 19 7.02 0.25 -8.38
CA HIS A 19 7.38 1.42 -9.20
C HIS A 19 6.17 2.28 -9.62
N LEU A 20 5.25 2.52 -8.68
CA LEU A 20 4.05 3.33 -8.91
C LEU A 20 4.43 4.75 -9.36
N ARG A 21 3.79 5.23 -10.42
CA ARG A 21 4.00 6.56 -11.00
C ARG A 21 3.05 7.60 -10.41
N GLY A 22 1.99 7.14 -9.76
CA GLY A 22 1.10 7.98 -8.97
C GLY A 22 -0.28 8.21 -9.57
N ASN A 23 -0.56 7.64 -10.73
CA ASN A 23 -1.81 7.79 -11.47
C ASN A 23 -2.52 6.45 -11.72
N GLU A 24 -2.02 5.37 -11.12
CA GLU A 24 -2.58 4.04 -11.24
C GLU A 24 -3.84 3.85 -10.38
N THR A 25 -4.62 2.82 -10.71
CA THR A 25 -5.66 2.28 -9.82
C THR A 25 -5.16 0.97 -9.20
N VAL A 26 -5.07 0.93 -7.88
CA VAL A 26 -4.59 -0.24 -7.12
C VAL A 26 -5.74 -0.87 -6.33
N LEU A 27 -5.82 -2.20 -6.35
CA LEU A 27 -6.75 -2.99 -5.54
C LEU A 27 -5.97 -3.71 -4.43
N ASP A 28 -6.29 -3.42 -3.16
CA ASP A 28 -5.78 -4.15 -2.00
C ASP A 28 -6.70 -5.34 -1.71
N VAL A 29 -6.23 -6.55 -1.96
CA VAL A 29 -7.01 -7.77 -1.71
C VAL A 29 -6.61 -8.32 -0.34
N GLY A 30 -7.26 -7.83 0.72
CA GLY A 30 -7.02 -8.33 2.08
C GLY A 30 -8.01 -7.83 3.12
N CYS A 31 -8.35 -8.67 4.09
CA CYS A 31 -9.28 -8.34 5.19
C CYS A 31 -8.61 -7.59 6.36
N GLY A 32 -7.48 -6.94 6.11
CA GLY A 32 -6.61 -6.37 7.14
C GLY A 32 -7.04 -4.98 7.61
N HIS A 33 -6.17 -4.32 8.36
CA HIS A 33 -6.38 -2.95 8.88
C HIS A 33 -6.07 -1.85 7.83
N GLY A 34 -6.07 -2.20 6.54
CA GLY A 34 -5.77 -1.26 5.44
C GLY A 34 -4.33 -0.71 5.43
N VAL A 35 -3.37 -1.35 6.09
CA VAL A 35 -1.98 -0.85 6.15
C VAL A 35 -1.35 -0.76 4.76
N LEU A 36 -1.64 -1.73 3.88
CA LEU A 36 -1.17 -1.74 2.49
C LEU A 36 -1.96 -0.74 1.65
N LEU A 37 -3.30 -0.78 1.71
CA LEU A 37 -4.20 0.17 1.04
C LEU A 37 -3.81 1.64 1.30
N ILE A 38 -3.64 2.04 2.57
CA ILE A 38 -3.29 3.41 2.95
C ILE A 38 -1.89 3.78 2.43
N GLY A 39 -0.95 2.82 2.46
CA GLY A 39 0.38 3.03 1.90
C GLY A 39 0.37 3.26 0.40
N ALA A 40 -0.44 2.50 -0.34
CA ALA A 40 -0.63 2.64 -1.77
C ALA A 40 -1.29 3.97 -2.10
N ALA A 41 -2.39 4.33 -1.42
CA ALA A 41 -3.10 5.59 -1.61
C ALA A 41 -2.19 6.82 -1.51
N LYS A 42 -1.26 6.82 -0.54
CA LYS A 42 -0.28 7.91 -0.37
C LYS A 42 0.71 8.06 -1.53
N ARG A 43 0.97 6.98 -2.27
CA ARG A 43 1.86 6.98 -3.45
C ARG A 43 1.10 7.28 -4.75
N LEU A 44 -0.22 7.43 -4.71
CA LEU A 44 -1.11 7.64 -5.85
C LEU A 44 -1.78 9.03 -5.82
N PRO A 45 -1.03 10.15 -5.93
CA PRO A 45 -1.59 11.50 -5.82
C PRO A 45 -2.66 11.83 -6.87
N GLN A 46 -2.65 11.16 -8.02
CA GLN A 46 -3.63 11.32 -9.10
C GLN A 46 -4.37 10.02 -9.41
N GLY A 47 -4.11 8.98 -8.62
CA GLY A 47 -4.63 7.64 -8.81
C GLY A 47 -5.72 7.30 -7.80
N LYS A 48 -6.03 6.00 -7.70
CA LYS A 48 -7.02 5.48 -6.75
C LYS A 48 -6.51 4.22 -6.09
N ALA A 49 -6.79 4.06 -4.81
CA ALA A 49 -6.60 2.80 -4.10
C ALA A 49 -7.96 2.32 -3.60
N VAL A 50 -8.31 1.09 -3.90
CA VAL A 50 -9.56 0.42 -3.51
C VAL A 50 -9.18 -0.82 -2.72
N GLY A 51 -9.91 -1.15 -1.65
CA GLY A 51 -9.70 -2.37 -0.87
C GLY A 51 -11.01 -2.99 -0.45
#